data_AF-A0A0W7WGG6-F1
#
_entry.id   AF-A0A0W7WGG6-F1
#
_cell.length_a   1.000
_cell.length_b   1.000
_cell.length_c   1.000
_cell.angle_alpha   90.00
_cell.angle_beta   90.00
_cell.angle_gamma   90.00
#
_symmetry.space_group_name_H-M   'P 1'
#
loop_
_entity.id
_entity.type
_entity.pdbx_description
1 polymer ?
#
loop_
_entity_poly.entity_id
_entity_poly.type
_entity_poly.pdbx_seq_one_letter_code
_entity_poly.pdbx_strand_id
1 'polypeptide(L)' 'MSTTQTYLIDAAADLPPDPREPMSEVQAARLRELTDKLDEPFDMALTKRQAARRIAALEEMAA' A
#
# COMPACT_ATOMS: atom_id res chain seq x y z
N MET A 1 -17.38 -43.53 -8.46
CA MET A 1 -16.48 -42.99 -7.41
C MET A 1 -16.07 -41.60 -7.87
N SER A 2 -16.89 -40.60 -7.59
CA SER A 2 -16.61 -39.21 -7.98
C SER A 2 -15.82 -38.56 -6.85
N THR A 3 -14.52 -38.39 -7.06
CA THR A 3 -13.64 -37.69 -6.13
C THR A 3 -14.01 -36.22 -6.12
N THR A 4 -14.72 -35.80 -5.08
CA THR A 4 -14.90 -34.38 -4.77
C THR A 4 -13.52 -33.81 -4.43
N GLN A 5 -12.87 -33.25 -5.45
CA GLN A 5 -11.68 -32.43 -5.27
C GLN A 5 -12.14 -31.14 -4.60
N THR A 6 -12.09 -31.12 -3.27
CA THR A 6 -12.34 -29.95 -2.43
C THR A 6 -11.35 -28.87 -2.86
N TYR A 7 -11.80 -28.02 -3.78
CA TYR A 7 -11.16 -26.78 -4.13
C TYR A 7 -11.36 -25.88 -2.91
N LEU A 8 -10.41 -25.91 -1.98
CA LEU A 8 -10.26 -24.87 -0.98
C LEU A 8 -9.95 -23.59 -1.77
N ILE A 9 -11.01 -22.92 -2.23
CA ILE A 9 -10.91 -21.57 -2.74
C ILE A 9 -10.33 -20.77 -1.59
N ASP A 10 -9.08 -20.35 -1.74
CA ASP A 10 -8.40 -19.43 -0.85
C ASP A 10 -9.13 -18.08 -0.97
N ALA A 11 -10.32 -17.98 -0.38
CA ALA A 11 -11.23 -16.85 -0.53
C ALA A 11 -10.64 -15.56 0.06
N ALA A 12 -9.52 -15.65 0.76
CA ALA A 12 -8.73 -14.51 1.23
C ALA A 12 -7.90 -13.85 0.12
N ALA A 13 -7.60 -14.55 -0.99
CA ALA A 13 -6.76 -14.02 -2.06
C ALA A 13 -7.48 -13.05 -3.01
N ASP A 14 -8.82 -13.04 -3.01
CA ASP A 14 -9.64 -12.24 -3.95
C ASP A 14 -10.29 -11.02 -3.27
N LEU A 15 -9.96 -10.75 -2.00
CA LEU A 15 -10.47 -9.57 -1.31
C LEU A 15 -9.57 -8.35 -1.60
N PRO A 16 -10.14 -7.21 -2.03
CA PRO A 16 -9.35 -6.00 -2.20
C PRO A 16 -8.68 -5.61 -0.87
N PRO A 17 -7.48 -4.98 -0.93
CA PRO A 17 -6.77 -4.56 0.27
C PRO A 17 -7.64 -3.63 1.14
N ASP A 18 -7.62 -3.87 2.46
CA ASP A 18 -8.44 -3.10 3.41
C ASP A 18 -8.06 -1.60 3.32
N PRO A 19 -9.02 -0.69 3.07
CA PRO A 19 -8.73 0.74 2.99
C PRO A 19 -8.18 1.34 4.29
N ARG A 20 -8.26 0.63 5.42
CA ARG A 20 -7.73 1.00 6.74
C ARG A 20 -6.38 0.36 7.03
N GLU A 21 -5.86 -0.46 6.13
CA GLU A 21 -4.56 -1.11 6.30
C GLU A 21 -3.50 -0.01 6.56
N PRO A 22 -2.68 -0.14 7.62
CA PRO A 22 -1.63 0.82 7.90
C PRO A 22 -0.62 0.87 6.74
N MET A 23 0.06 2.00 6.57
CA MET A 23 1.14 2.13 5.60
C MET A 23 2.20 1.02 5.80
N SER A 24 2.65 0.42 4.70
CA SER A 24 3.72 -0.58 4.78
C SER A 24 5.08 0.06 5.02
N GLU A 25 6.04 -0.70 5.54
CA GLU A 25 7.41 -0.20 5.77
C GLU A 25 8.08 0.31 4.47
N VAL A 26 7.86 -0.39 3.35
CA VAL A 26 8.38 0.01 2.03
C VAL A 26 7.80 1.37 1.61
N GLN A 27 6.51 1.57 1.83
CA GLN A 27 5.88 2.86 1.54
C GLN A 27 6.37 3.95 2.49
N ALA A 28 6.54 3.65 3.78
CA ALA A 28 7.05 4.61 4.75
C ALA A 28 8.46 5.08 4.38
N ALA A 29 9.36 4.16 4.01
CA ALA A 29 10.70 4.47 3.56
C ALA A 29 10.69 5.35 2.31
N ARG A 30 9.87 4.99 1.31
CA ARG A 30 9.77 5.76 0.07
C ARG A 30 9.16 7.14 0.28
N LEU A 31 8.11 7.23 1.09
CA LEU A 31 7.47 8.49 1.45
C LEU A 31 8.46 9.40 2.18
N ARG A 32 9.27 8.84 3.10
CA ARG A 32 10.29 9.58 3.84
C ARG A 32 11.35 10.15 2.91
N GLU A 33 11.88 9.34 2.00
CA GLU A 33 12.86 9.79 1.01
C GLU A 33 12.34 10.97 0.16
N LEU A 34 11.11 10.87 -0.33
CA LEU A 34 10.51 11.90 -1.18
C LEU A 34 10.19 13.18 -0.42
N THR A 35 9.68 13.05 0.80
CA THR A 35 9.37 14.20 1.65
C THR A 35 10.64 14.93 2.08
N ASP A 36 11.68 14.21 2.48
CA ASP A 36 12.99 14.80 2.80
C ASP A 36 13.63 15.47 1.56
N LYS A 37 13.49 14.90 0.36
CA LYS A 37 14.02 15.47 -0.90
C LYS A 37 13.32 16.78 -1.29
N LEU A 38 12.00 16.85 -1.10
CA LEU A 38 11.17 17.98 -1.53
C LEU A 38 10.90 19.00 -0.41
N ASP A 39 11.47 18.78 0.79
CA ASP A 39 11.18 19.56 2.00
C ASP A 39 9.67 19.62 2.33
N GLU A 40 8.99 18.48 2.13
CA GLU A 40 7.56 18.31 2.36
C GLU A 40 7.31 17.60 3.71
N PRO A 41 6.14 17.79 4.35
CA PRO A 41 5.83 17.14 5.62
C PRO A 41 5.65 15.62 5.45
N PHE A 42 6.25 14.87 6.38
CA PHE A 42 6.10 13.42 6.52
C PHE A 42 5.00 13.06 7.53
N ASP A 43 4.09 12.15 7.15
CA ASP A 43 3.00 11.68 8.00
C ASP A 43 2.99 10.14 8.09
N MET A 44 3.18 9.61 9.30
CA MET A 44 3.16 8.16 9.60
C MET A 44 1.76 7.60 9.83
N ALA A 45 0.76 8.45 10.06
CA ALA A 45 -0.61 8.02 10.34
C ALA A 45 -1.37 7.61 9.06
N LEU A 46 -0.76 7.74 7.89
CA LEU A 46 -1.36 7.37 6.62
C LEU A 46 -1.61 5.86 6.53
N THR A 47 -2.77 5.51 5.96
CA THR A 47 -3.04 4.14 5.50
C THR A 47 -2.20 3.83 4.26
N LYS A 48 -2.03 2.55 3.94
CA LYS A 48 -1.37 2.07 2.73
C LYS A 48 -1.87 2.75 1.46
N ARG A 49 -3.19 2.92 1.33
CA ARG A 49 -3.81 3.57 0.17
C ARG A 49 -3.60 5.08 0.15
N GLN A 50 -3.54 5.73 1.31
CA GLN A 50 -3.22 7.17 1.39
C GLN A 50 -1.74 7.41 1.08
N ALA A 51 -0.85 6.60 1.65
CA ALA A 51 0.58 6.64 1.38
C ALA A 51 0.88 6.44 -0.11
N ALA A 52 0.27 5.45 -0.75
CA ALA A 52 0.43 5.21 -2.20
C ALA A 52 0.08 6.45 -3.03
N ARG A 53 -1.05 7.11 -2.73
CA ARG A 53 -1.46 8.34 -3.42
C ARG A 53 -0.50 9.50 -3.16
N ARG A 54 -0.03 9.64 -1.92
CA ARG A 54 0.91 10.70 -1.56
C ARG A 54 2.28 10.51 -2.22
N ILE A 55 2.78 9.28 -2.26
CA ILE A 55 4.01 8.91 -2.96
C ILE A 55 3.89 9.27 -4.44
N ALA A 56 2.83 8.83 -5.13
CA ALA A 56 2.63 9.14 -6.56
C ALA A 56 2.67 10.66 -6.84
N ALA A 57 1.97 11.46 -6.02
CA ALA A 57 1.98 12.91 -6.17
C ALA A 57 3.37 13.53 -5.92
N LEU A 58 4.12 13.04 -4.94
CA LEU A 58 5.48 13.51 -4.67
C LEU A 58 6.45 13.09 -5.79
N GLU A 59 6.30 11.90 -6.34
CA GLU A 59 7.10 11.42 -7.47
C GLU A 59 6.87 12.26 -8.73
N GLU A 60 5.62 12.67 -8.99
CA GLU A 60 5.29 13.60 -10.08
C GLU A 60 5.95 14.97 -9.90
N MET A 61 6.05 15.47 -8.66
CA MET A 61 6.73 16.76 -8.38
C MET A 61 8.27 16.65 -8.41
N ALA A 62 8.81 15.46 -8.17
CA ALA A 62 10.24 15.20 -8.15
C ALA A 62 10.83 14.82 -9.53
N ALA A 63 9.97 14.69 -10.56
CA ALA A 63 10.31 14.44 -11.96
C ALA A 63 10.89 15.68 -12.64
#